data_AF-A0A1G9L476-F1
#
_entry.id   AF-A0A1G9L476-F1
#
_cell.length_a   1.000
_cell.length_b   1.000
_cell.length_c   1.000
_cell.angle_alpha   90.00
_cell.angle_beta   90.00
_cell.angle_gamma   90.00
#
_symmetry.space_group_name_H-M   'P 1'
#
loop_
_entity.id
_entity.type
_entity.pdbx_description
1 polymer ?
#
loop_
_entity_poly.entity_id
_entity_poly.type
_entity_poly.pdbx_seq_one_letter_code
_entity_poly.pdbx_strand_id
1 'polypeptide(L)'
;MTDSATTSRRFRQRLRLFRDRLATGVISACGIGVIGAVLAIGVFLAVEVAPLFVAPEVREQPTSSDALPPLASLPTDTLSAAGEQQQWQADGRELVVFQRTASGLQLSGRVEAVPPSRRVTALVALEGGRALLVGDDGGGVQRWVTVADQAVPAPTGHYQTIGELPIRQLIALPGRQALAVNEANRLGLYQAIGGLRWQGQAPAGEALGWDDQGHLWWGTPDAASRLEIDAEHAEVSWRSLWLPQHYEGHAVPQQRWQTSVSDSQDEPRYGLAPLAWGTLKAAAYALLVAIPLALGAAVHTACFMSAGLRARIKPTLELMEALPGVVLGFIAGLVLAPWVERHLPGVLALLLVLPLGMLAGGSLWTRLSPRLRQRLPLSWAGLWLIPWLALLAALALWLSPSLERWWFDGDMRTWLEIQLGLDYASRNAMIVGLAMGLAVMPTIYALAEDALSGVPKSLAEGAAAMGATRWQALWKVVLPAASPGVFAALMIGAGRAVGETMIVLMATGNTAVMTASPFDGLRSLSANIAIELPEAALGGTHYRLLFLSALLLFVFTFSVNTLAEVVRGRLRRRYQRLGGPT
;
A
#
# COMPACT_ATOMS: atom_id res chain seq x y z
N MET A 1 69.98 19.62 22.16
CA MET A 1 68.71 19.11 22.71
C MET A 1 67.46 19.55 21.95
N THR A 2 67.56 20.28 20.83
CA THR A 2 66.42 20.87 20.09
C THR A 2 65.91 20.04 18.90
N ASP A 3 66.62 19.00 18.46
CA ASP A 3 66.32 18.26 17.21
C ASP A 3 65.41 17.02 17.38
N SER A 4 65.30 16.47 18.59
CA SER A 4 64.42 15.32 18.85
C SER A 4 62.94 15.72 18.96
N ALA A 5 62.66 16.95 19.40
CA ALA A 5 61.30 17.46 19.58
C ALA A 5 60.58 17.75 18.26
N THR A 6 61.29 18.27 17.26
CA THR A 6 60.79 18.57 15.89
C THR A 6 60.46 17.28 15.12
N THR A 7 61.30 16.26 15.26
CA THR A 7 61.13 14.95 14.61
C THR A 7 59.91 14.20 15.14
N SER A 8 59.67 14.23 16.47
CA SER A 8 58.48 13.61 17.09
C SER A 8 57.15 14.30 16.72
N ARG A 9 57.17 15.61 16.45
CA ARG A 9 56.00 16.37 15.99
C ARG A 9 55.66 16.04 14.53
N ARG A 10 56.65 15.97 13.65
CA ARG A 10 56.45 15.59 12.23
C ARG A 10 55.90 14.16 12.08
N PHE A 11 56.38 13.22 12.88
CA PHE A 11 55.87 11.84 12.88
C PHE A 11 54.40 11.76 13.33
N ARG A 12 54.05 12.43 14.44
CA ARG A 12 52.65 12.50 14.93
C ARG A 12 51.71 13.18 13.94
N GLN A 13 52.19 14.18 13.20
CA GLN A 13 51.40 14.87 12.18
C GLN A 13 51.17 14.00 10.93
N ARG A 14 52.19 13.25 10.47
CA ARG A 14 52.05 12.24 9.40
C ARG A 14 51.09 11.12 9.79
N LEU A 15 51.17 10.65 11.04
CA LEU A 15 50.27 9.60 11.53
C LEU A 15 48.82 10.06 11.61
N ARG A 16 48.57 11.31 12.01
CA ARG A 16 47.21 11.92 11.98
C ARG A 16 46.67 12.02 10.55
N LEU A 17 47.46 12.55 9.61
CA LEU A 17 47.06 12.65 8.20
C LEU A 17 46.80 11.28 7.55
N PHE A 18 47.61 10.27 7.90
CA PHE A 18 47.39 8.90 7.46
C PHE A 18 46.08 8.34 8.02
N ARG A 19 45.83 8.51 9.33
CA ARG A 19 44.58 8.07 9.97
C ARG A 19 43.36 8.78 9.39
N ASP A 20 43.45 10.08 9.12
CA ASP A 20 42.35 10.86 8.54
C ASP A 20 42.05 10.38 7.11
N ARG A 21 43.08 10.16 6.28
CA ARG A 21 42.89 9.60 4.93
C ARG A 21 42.30 8.20 4.95
N LEU A 22 42.77 7.36 5.87
CA LEU A 22 42.26 6.00 6.04
C LEU A 22 40.80 6.02 6.50
N ALA A 23 40.46 6.90 7.46
CA ALA A 23 39.09 7.10 7.90
C ALA A 23 38.18 7.60 6.76
N THR A 24 38.61 8.60 5.98
CA THR A 24 37.84 9.06 4.80
C THR A 24 37.68 7.93 3.79
N GLY A 25 38.74 7.18 3.49
CA GLY A 25 38.68 6.03 2.58
C GLY A 25 37.69 4.96 3.03
N VAL A 26 37.71 4.60 4.31
CA VAL A 26 36.76 3.63 4.91
C VAL A 26 35.33 4.16 4.86
N ILE A 27 35.09 5.42 5.25
CA ILE A 27 33.75 6.02 5.25
C ILE A 27 33.19 6.06 3.83
N SER A 28 33.99 6.49 2.84
CA SER A 28 33.57 6.52 1.45
C SER A 28 33.31 5.12 0.89
N ALA A 29 34.16 4.14 1.20
CA ALA A 29 33.96 2.75 0.78
C ALA A 29 32.69 2.15 1.38
N CYS A 30 32.44 2.37 2.69
CA CYS A 30 31.20 1.95 3.34
C CYS A 30 29.97 2.63 2.71
N GLY A 31 30.04 3.94 2.45
CA GLY A 31 28.95 4.67 1.81
C GLY A 31 28.61 4.15 0.41
N ILE A 32 29.63 3.92 -0.42
CA ILE A 32 29.46 3.32 -1.75
C ILE A 32 28.91 1.90 -1.63
N GLY A 33 29.40 1.12 -0.67
CA GLY A 33 28.93 -0.24 -0.40
C GLY A 33 27.45 -0.28 -0.03
N VAL A 34 26.98 0.63 0.84
CA VAL A 34 25.55 0.76 1.19
C VAL A 34 24.71 1.11 -0.03
N ILE A 35 25.14 2.07 -0.84
CA ILE A 35 24.43 2.43 -2.08
C ILE A 35 24.37 1.24 -3.04
N GLY A 36 25.49 0.52 -3.20
CA GLY A 36 25.55 -0.70 -4.01
C GLY A 36 24.60 -1.79 -3.52
N ALA A 37 24.53 -2.02 -2.20
CA ALA A 37 23.61 -2.98 -1.61
C ALA A 37 22.15 -2.58 -1.80
N VAL A 38 21.79 -1.32 -1.57
CA VAL A 38 20.43 -0.80 -1.80
C VAL A 38 20.02 -0.95 -3.27
N LEU A 39 20.93 -0.66 -4.20
CA LEU A 39 20.68 -0.78 -5.63
C LEU A 39 20.56 -2.26 -6.05
N ALA A 40 21.39 -3.15 -5.48
CA ALA A 40 21.29 -4.58 -5.68
C ALA A 40 19.96 -5.16 -5.16
N ILE A 41 19.45 -4.70 -4.02
CA ILE A 41 18.12 -5.05 -3.52
C ILE A 41 17.05 -4.61 -4.54
N GLY A 42 17.12 -3.37 -5.03
CA GLY A 42 16.17 -2.88 -6.04
C GLY A 42 16.19 -3.71 -7.33
N VAL A 43 17.38 -4.09 -7.81
CA VAL A 43 17.54 -4.96 -8.99
C VAL A 43 17.00 -6.36 -8.72
N PHE A 44 17.30 -6.94 -7.56
CA PHE A 44 16.78 -8.25 -7.17
C PHE A 44 15.25 -8.26 -7.13
N LEU A 45 14.63 -7.28 -6.50
CA LEU A 45 13.17 -7.12 -6.49
C LEU A 45 12.61 -6.99 -7.91
N ALA A 46 13.28 -6.23 -8.80
CA ALA A 46 12.83 -6.07 -10.18
C ALA A 46 12.92 -7.37 -10.99
N VAL A 47 13.99 -8.15 -10.81
CA VAL A 47 14.16 -9.46 -11.47
C VAL A 47 13.10 -10.44 -11.00
N GLU A 48 12.81 -10.50 -9.70
CA GLU A 48 11.80 -11.43 -9.16
C GLU A 48 10.38 -11.11 -9.64
N VAL A 49 10.12 -9.83 -9.93
CA VAL A 49 8.82 -9.32 -10.38
C VAL A 49 8.66 -9.42 -11.90
N ALA A 50 9.75 -9.37 -12.68
CA ALA A 50 9.70 -9.32 -14.14
C ALA A 50 8.83 -10.42 -14.78
N PRO A 51 8.86 -11.70 -14.34
CA PRO A 51 8.03 -12.76 -14.91
C PRO A 51 6.51 -12.50 -14.85
N LEU A 52 6.03 -11.71 -13.88
CA LEU A 52 4.59 -11.37 -13.78
C LEU A 52 4.06 -10.57 -14.99
N PHE A 53 4.96 -9.90 -15.72
CA PHE A 53 4.60 -9.01 -16.83
C PHE A 53 5.10 -9.53 -18.18
N VAL A 54 5.72 -10.71 -18.21
CA VAL A 54 6.02 -11.39 -19.46
C VAL A 54 4.69 -11.85 -20.07
N ALA A 55 4.49 -11.55 -21.35
CA ALA A 55 3.29 -11.99 -22.05
C ALA A 55 3.28 -13.52 -22.11
N PRO A 56 2.12 -14.17 -21.90
CA PRO A 56 2.03 -15.61 -22.07
C PRO A 56 2.47 -16.03 -23.45
N GLU A 57 3.07 -17.21 -23.55
CA GLU A 57 3.50 -17.77 -24.83
C GLU A 57 2.85 -19.13 -25.05
N VAL A 58 2.44 -19.36 -26.29
CA VAL A 58 1.93 -20.64 -26.76
C VAL A 58 2.93 -21.16 -27.79
N ARG A 59 3.60 -22.27 -27.49
CA ARG A 59 4.65 -22.86 -28.33
C ARG A 59 4.22 -24.25 -28.77
N GLU A 60 4.45 -24.54 -30.03
CA GLU A 60 4.31 -25.90 -30.56
C GLU A 60 5.62 -26.64 -30.33
N GLN A 61 5.55 -27.76 -29.61
CA GLN A 61 6.68 -28.66 -29.45
C GLN A 61 6.48 -29.87 -30.36
N PRO A 62 7.28 -30.01 -31.43
CA PRO A 62 7.18 -31.16 -32.31
C PRO A 62 7.62 -32.42 -31.54
N THR A 63 6.73 -33.40 -31.47
CA THR A 63 7.00 -34.68 -30.84
C THR A 63 7.58 -35.67 -31.85
N SER A 64 8.63 -36.38 -31.43
CA SER A 64 9.33 -37.38 -32.27
C SER A 64 8.76 -38.79 -32.16
N SER A 65 7.63 -39.00 -31.46
CA SER A 65 7.03 -40.32 -31.25
C SER A 65 5.87 -40.56 -32.21
N ASP A 66 5.89 -41.71 -32.89
CA ASP A 66 4.87 -42.14 -33.85
C ASP A 66 3.51 -42.52 -33.21
N ALA A 67 3.41 -42.57 -31.88
CA ALA A 67 2.18 -42.97 -31.18
C ALA A 67 1.69 -41.88 -30.22
N LEU A 68 0.43 -41.51 -30.37
CA LEU A 68 -0.29 -40.63 -29.44
C LEU A 68 -0.47 -41.33 -28.07
N PRO A 69 -0.24 -40.62 -26.95
CA PRO A 69 -0.62 -41.14 -25.64
C PRO A 69 -2.14 -41.28 -25.53
N PRO A 70 -2.68 -42.02 -24.54
CA PRO A 70 -4.10 -41.99 -24.25
C PRO A 70 -4.54 -40.55 -23.96
N LEU A 71 -5.50 -40.04 -24.72
CA LEU A 71 -6.02 -38.68 -24.58
C LEU A 71 -7.43 -38.71 -23.99
N ALA A 72 -7.67 -37.86 -23.00
CA ALA A 72 -9.02 -37.54 -22.55
C ALA A 72 -9.75 -36.75 -23.63
N SER A 73 -10.91 -37.24 -24.06
CA SER A 73 -11.72 -36.61 -25.09
C SER A 73 -12.22 -35.24 -24.64
N LEU A 74 -12.07 -34.23 -25.48
CA LEU A 74 -12.68 -32.93 -25.26
C LEU A 74 -14.22 -33.01 -25.37
N PRO A 75 -14.97 -32.12 -24.71
CA PRO A 75 -16.40 -32.04 -24.88
C PRO A 75 -16.76 -31.85 -26.35
N THR A 76 -17.59 -32.74 -26.90
CA THR A 76 -18.06 -32.67 -28.29
C THR A 76 -19.18 -31.65 -28.48
N ASP A 77 -19.90 -31.31 -27.41
CA ASP A 77 -20.93 -30.27 -27.44
C ASP A 77 -20.31 -28.91 -27.12
N THR A 78 -20.13 -28.09 -28.16
CA THR A 78 -19.62 -26.73 -28.01
C THR A 78 -20.71 -25.74 -27.61
N LEU A 79 -21.98 -26.14 -27.61
CA LEU A 79 -23.12 -25.27 -27.28
C LEU A 79 -23.70 -25.56 -25.90
N SER A 80 -23.07 -26.42 -25.11
CA SER A 80 -23.38 -26.56 -23.70
C SER A 80 -22.13 -26.58 -22.83
N ALA A 81 -22.26 -26.08 -21.61
CA ALA A 81 -21.20 -26.06 -20.63
C ALA A 81 -21.80 -26.37 -19.25
N ALA A 82 -21.13 -27.23 -18.49
CA ALA A 82 -21.54 -27.59 -17.14
C ALA A 82 -20.62 -26.91 -16.12
N GLY A 83 -21.21 -26.09 -15.24
CA GLY A 83 -20.56 -25.53 -14.07
C GLY A 83 -20.89 -26.33 -12.81
N GLU A 84 -20.52 -25.76 -11.66
CA GLU A 84 -20.68 -26.43 -10.36
C GLU A 84 -22.15 -26.47 -9.91
N GLN A 85 -22.83 -25.33 -10.00
CA GLN A 85 -24.24 -25.16 -9.60
C GLN A 85 -25.18 -24.91 -10.79
N GLN A 86 -24.63 -24.55 -11.94
CA GLN A 86 -25.40 -24.18 -13.12
C GLN A 86 -24.90 -24.98 -14.34
N GLN A 87 -25.82 -25.26 -15.26
CA GLN A 87 -25.52 -25.74 -16.59
C GLN A 87 -26.05 -24.72 -17.59
N TRP A 88 -25.26 -24.44 -18.61
CA TRP A 88 -25.56 -23.46 -19.63
C TRP A 88 -25.71 -24.14 -20.99
N GLN A 89 -26.67 -23.68 -21.77
CA GLN A 89 -26.91 -24.14 -23.13
C GLN A 89 -27.19 -22.93 -24.03
N ALA A 90 -26.54 -22.87 -25.18
CA ALA A 90 -26.79 -21.85 -26.18
C ALA A 90 -28.03 -22.20 -27.03
N ASP A 91 -28.90 -21.22 -27.22
CA ASP A 91 -30.06 -21.26 -28.12
C ASP A 91 -30.04 -20.02 -29.03
N GLY A 92 -29.33 -20.13 -30.16
CA GLY A 92 -29.12 -19.03 -31.10
C GLY A 92 -28.30 -17.89 -30.47
N ARG A 93 -28.99 -16.85 -30.00
CA ARG A 93 -28.39 -15.67 -29.34
C ARG A 93 -28.56 -15.68 -27.82
N GLU A 94 -29.38 -16.59 -27.31
CA GLU A 94 -29.72 -16.69 -25.89
C GLU A 94 -28.86 -17.74 -25.21
N LEU A 95 -28.50 -17.49 -23.96
CA LEU A 95 -27.95 -18.47 -23.04
C LEU A 95 -29.10 -18.94 -22.13
N VAL A 96 -29.45 -20.20 -22.26
CA VAL A 96 -30.41 -20.90 -21.40
C VAL A 96 -29.66 -21.42 -20.18
N VAL A 97 -30.12 -21.03 -18.99
CA VAL A 97 -29.45 -21.34 -17.72
C VAL A 97 -30.30 -22.33 -16.96
N PHE A 98 -29.71 -23.47 -16.62
CA PHE A 98 -30.30 -24.50 -15.78
C PHE A 98 -29.58 -24.51 -14.43
N GLN A 99 -30.33 -24.55 -13.34
CA GLN A 99 -29.80 -24.72 -11.99
C GLN A 99 -29.81 -26.21 -11.63
N ARG A 100 -28.71 -26.70 -11.06
CA ARG A 100 -28.55 -28.10 -10.66
C ARG A 100 -29.16 -28.29 -9.28
N THR A 101 -30.24 -29.06 -9.19
CA THR A 101 -30.91 -29.41 -7.93
C THR A 101 -30.82 -30.92 -7.68
N ALA A 102 -31.15 -31.36 -6.46
CA ALA A 102 -31.16 -32.78 -6.11
C ALA A 102 -32.13 -33.62 -6.97
N SER A 103 -33.14 -32.98 -7.58
CA SER A 103 -34.13 -33.60 -8.45
C SER A 103 -33.82 -33.50 -9.95
N GLY A 104 -32.69 -32.89 -10.34
CA GLY A 104 -32.25 -32.76 -11.73
C GLY A 104 -31.91 -31.33 -12.14
N LEU A 105 -32.03 -31.02 -13.43
CA LEU A 105 -31.81 -29.68 -13.97
C LEU A 105 -33.13 -28.91 -14.02
N GLN A 106 -33.20 -27.77 -13.36
CA GLN A 106 -34.36 -26.89 -13.38
C GLN A 106 -34.02 -25.62 -14.18
N LEU A 107 -34.89 -25.22 -15.11
CA LEU A 107 -34.72 -23.98 -15.86
C LEU A 107 -34.74 -22.78 -14.90
N SER A 108 -33.64 -22.03 -14.86
CA SER A 108 -33.47 -20.85 -14.02
C SER A 108 -33.82 -19.56 -14.78
N GLY A 109 -33.44 -19.47 -16.06
CA GLY A 109 -33.77 -18.32 -16.90
C GLY A 109 -33.10 -18.35 -18.27
N ARG A 110 -33.28 -17.27 -19.03
CA ARG A 110 -32.64 -17.04 -20.34
C ARG A 110 -32.08 -15.62 -20.39
N VAL A 111 -30.94 -15.45 -21.05
CA VAL A 111 -30.31 -14.13 -21.23
C VAL A 111 -29.73 -13.97 -22.62
N GLU A 112 -29.80 -12.76 -23.18
CA GLU A 112 -29.14 -12.44 -24.43
C GLU A 112 -27.61 -12.43 -24.21
N ALA A 113 -26.92 -13.41 -24.79
CA ALA A 113 -25.52 -13.68 -24.50
C ALA A 113 -24.55 -12.89 -25.39
N VAL A 114 -25.04 -12.45 -26.55
CA VAL A 114 -24.28 -11.80 -27.63
C VAL A 114 -25.08 -10.63 -28.23
N PRO A 115 -24.43 -9.66 -28.90
CA PRO A 115 -25.13 -8.53 -29.52
C PRO A 115 -26.21 -8.95 -30.53
N PRO A 116 -27.21 -8.09 -30.84
CA PRO A 116 -28.39 -8.46 -31.64
C PRO A 116 -28.09 -9.01 -33.04
N SER A 117 -26.94 -8.68 -33.61
CA SER A 117 -26.49 -9.10 -34.94
C SER A 117 -25.63 -10.37 -34.94
N ARG A 118 -25.47 -11.04 -33.79
CA ARG A 118 -24.55 -12.16 -33.57
C ARG A 118 -25.28 -13.39 -33.05
N ARG A 119 -24.66 -14.56 -33.17
CA ARG A 119 -25.11 -15.83 -32.56
C ARG A 119 -23.98 -16.50 -31.79
N VAL A 120 -24.33 -17.25 -30.75
CA VAL A 120 -23.38 -18.04 -29.97
C VAL A 120 -22.92 -19.25 -30.79
N THR A 121 -21.62 -19.48 -30.84
CA THR A 121 -21.01 -20.59 -31.59
C THR A 121 -20.21 -21.55 -30.72
N ALA A 122 -19.73 -21.08 -29.56
CA ALA A 122 -19.01 -21.92 -28.60
C ALA A 122 -19.25 -21.44 -27.16
N LEU A 123 -19.27 -22.38 -26.22
CA LEU A 123 -19.37 -22.17 -24.78
C LEU A 123 -18.29 -23.00 -24.09
N VAL A 124 -17.70 -22.45 -23.02
CA VAL A 124 -16.89 -23.25 -22.10
C VAL A 124 -16.98 -22.73 -20.68
N ALA A 125 -17.16 -23.63 -19.72
CA ALA A 125 -17.07 -23.32 -18.30
C ALA A 125 -15.61 -23.26 -17.87
N LEU A 126 -15.23 -22.21 -17.13
CA LEU A 126 -13.90 -22.12 -16.54
C LEU A 126 -13.82 -22.99 -15.28
N GLU A 127 -12.60 -23.35 -14.90
CA GLU A 127 -12.31 -24.05 -13.66
C GLU A 127 -12.95 -23.35 -12.45
N GLY A 128 -13.51 -24.12 -11.51
CA GLY A 128 -14.35 -23.60 -10.43
C GLY A 128 -15.84 -23.48 -10.80
N GLY A 129 -16.21 -23.54 -12.08
CA GLY A 129 -17.60 -23.75 -12.51
C GLY A 129 -18.58 -22.61 -12.18
N ARG A 130 -18.08 -21.41 -11.88
CA ARG A 130 -18.87 -20.18 -11.59
C ARG A 130 -18.67 -19.08 -12.64
N ALA A 131 -17.83 -19.33 -13.63
CA ALA A 131 -17.59 -18.44 -14.77
C ALA A 131 -17.65 -19.23 -16.09
N LEU A 132 -18.14 -18.57 -17.13
CA LEU A 132 -18.35 -19.11 -18.47
C LEU A 132 -17.75 -18.15 -19.49
N LEU A 133 -17.15 -18.68 -20.56
CA LEU A 133 -16.85 -17.92 -21.76
C LEU A 133 -17.85 -18.27 -22.87
N VAL A 134 -18.34 -17.23 -23.53
CA VAL A 134 -19.27 -17.31 -24.66
C VAL A 134 -18.57 -16.76 -25.89
N GLY A 135 -18.42 -17.59 -26.91
CA GLY A 135 -17.87 -17.24 -28.22
C GLY A 135 -18.99 -17.04 -29.24
N ASP A 136 -18.77 -16.14 -30.21
CA ASP A 136 -19.77 -15.82 -31.24
C ASP A 136 -19.29 -15.95 -32.68
N ASP A 137 -20.22 -15.78 -33.61
CA ASP A 137 -20.02 -15.90 -35.06
C ASP A 137 -19.19 -14.76 -35.67
N GLY A 138 -18.78 -13.77 -34.87
CA GLY A 138 -17.90 -12.69 -35.27
C GLY A 138 -16.49 -12.75 -34.71
N GLY A 139 -16.14 -13.84 -34.04
CA GLY A 139 -14.84 -13.98 -33.39
C GLY A 139 -14.75 -13.25 -32.06
N GLY A 140 -15.89 -12.82 -31.50
CA GLY A 140 -15.98 -12.25 -30.18
C GLY A 140 -16.06 -13.30 -29.10
N VAL A 141 -15.46 -13.00 -27.96
CA VAL A 141 -15.52 -13.78 -26.73
C VAL A 141 -15.90 -12.85 -25.58
N GLN A 142 -16.89 -13.27 -24.80
CA GLN A 142 -17.36 -12.55 -23.62
C GLN A 142 -17.40 -13.46 -22.41
N ARG A 143 -16.93 -12.96 -21.26
CA ARG A 143 -17.01 -13.69 -19.99
C ARG A 143 -18.31 -13.38 -19.27
N TRP A 144 -18.93 -14.43 -18.76
CA TRP A 144 -20.13 -14.41 -17.95
C TRP A 144 -19.82 -15.03 -16.58
N VAL A 145 -20.36 -14.46 -15.51
CA VAL A 145 -20.08 -14.89 -14.15
C VAL A 145 -21.39 -15.09 -13.41
N THR A 146 -21.49 -16.18 -12.65
CA THR A 146 -22.62 -16.42 -11.75
C THR A 146 -22.53 -15.48 -10.55
N VAL A 147 -23.57 -14.69 -10.36
CA VAL A 147 -23.69 -13.68 -9.30
C VAL A 147 -24.52 -14.25 -8.15
N ALA A 148 -24.12 -13.99 -6.91
CA ALA A 148 -24.93 -14.36 -5.75
C ALA A 148 -26.31 -13.69 -5.83
N ASP A 149 -27.36 -14.42 -5.48
CA ASP A 149 -28.75 -13.96 -5.51
C ASP A 149 -29.33 -13.66 -6.90
N GLN A 150 -28.67 -14.08 -7.99
CA GLN A 150 -29.21 -14.00 -9.35
C GLN A 150 -29.35 -15.39 -9.99
N ALA A 151 -30.52 -15.62 -10.62
CA ALA A 151 -30.82 -16.86 -11.34
C ALA A 151 -29.99 -17.02 -12.63
N VAL A 152 -29.54 -15.90 -13.19
CA VAL A 152 -28.90 -15.82 -14.50
C VAL A 152 -27.52 -15.18 -14.33
N PRO A 153 -26.49 -15.62 -15.06
CA PRO A 153 -25.16 -15.03 -14.98
C PRO A 153 -25.15 -13.61 -15.58
N ALA A 154 -24.21 -12.79 -15.12
CA ALA A 154 -24.01 -11.44 -15.63
C ALA A 154 -22.77 -11.38 -16.54
N PRO A 155 -22.80 -10.59 -17.63
CA PRO A 155 -21.61 -10.37 -18.43
C PRO A 155 -20.60 -9.55 -17.65
N THR A 156 -19.32 -9.86 -17.80
CA THR A 156 -18.22 -9.17 -17.11
C THR A 156 -17.15 -8.70 -18.08
N GLY A 157 -16.60 -7.52 -17.81
CA GLY A 157 -15.56 -6.91 -18.63
C GLY A 157 -16.06 -6.47 -20.02
N HIS A 158 -15.11 -6.22 -20.92
CA HIS A 158 -15.42 -5.87 -22.30
C HIS A 158 -15.43 -7.11 -23.18
N TYR A 159 -16.36 -7.11 -24.13
CA TYR A 159 -16.39 -8.03 -25.27
C TYR A 159 -15.08 -7.89 -26.06
N GLN A 160 -14.40 -9.00 -26.30
CA GLN A 160 -13.05 -9.05 -26.86
C GLN A 160 -12.99 -9.96 -28.07
N THR A 161 -12.39 -9.49 -29.16
CA THR A 161 -12.36 -10.22 -30.43
C THR A 161 -10.96 -10.75 -30.74
N ILE A 162 -10.90 -11.95 -31.32
CA ILE A 162 -9.65 -12.54 -31.86
C ILE A 162 -9.65 -12.60 -33.40
N GLY A 163 -10.63 -11.94 -34.03
CA GLY A 163 -10.80 -11.84 -35.47
C GLY A 163 -12.21 -11.38 -35.83
N GLU A 164 -12.61 -11.61 -37.08
CA GLU A 164 -13.98 -11.33 -37.58
C GLU A 164 -14.75 -12.61 -37.96
N LEU A 165 -14.12 -13.78 -37.83
CA LEU A 165 -14.69 -15.08 -38.17
C LEU A 165 -15.19 -15.82 -36.93
N PRO A 166 -16.17 -16.75 -37.07
CA PRO A 166 -16.76 -17.48 -35.97
C PRO A 166 -15.76 -18.16 -35.05
N ILE A 167 -16.04 -18.12 -33.74
CA ILE A 167 -15.35 -18.97 -32.77
C ILE A 167 -15.80 -20.41 -32.99
N ARG A 168 -14.87 -21.26 -33.43
CA ARG A 168 -15.10 -22.67 -33.72
C ARG A 168 -15.11 -23.50 -32.44
N GLN A 169 -14.17 -23.23 -31.53
CA GLN A 169 -13.98 -24.03 -30.33
C GLN A 169 -13.48 -23.17 -29.17
N LEU A 170 -13.96 -23.47 -27.97
CA LEU A 170 -13.43 -22.98 -26.71
C LEU A 170 -12.95 -24.17 -25.87
N ILE A 171 -11.75 -24.08 -25.32
CA ILE A 171 -11.10 -25.17 -24.57
C ILE A 171 -10.72 -24.62 -23.20
N ALA A 172 -11.26 -25.20 -22.13
CA ALA A 172 -10.89 -24.81 -20.76
C ALA A 172 -9.49 -25.33 -20.44
N LEU A 173 -8.67 -24.47 -19.87
CA LEU A 173 -7.33 -24.79 -19.36
C LEU A 173 -7.34 -24.66 -17.82
N PRO A 174 -6.38 -25.30 -17.11
CA PRO A 174 -6.15 -25.07 -15.69
C PRO A 174 -5.86 -23.58 -15.37
N GLY A 175 -6.11 -23.16 -14.13
CA GLY A 175 -5.88 -21.79 -13.66
C GLY A 175 -6.94 -20.79 -14.13
N ARG A 176 -8.19 -21.23 -14.34
CA ARG A 176 -9.31 -20.39 -14.86
C ARG A 176 -8.99 -19.72 -16.21
N GLN A 177 -8.34 -20.49 -17.08
CA GLN A 177 -7.92 -20.08 -18.41
C GLN A 177 -8.75 -20.77 -19.49
N ALA A 178 -8.73 -20.23 -20.70
CA ALA A 178 -9.28 -20.92 -21.86
C ALA A 178 -8.60 -20.49 -23.16
N LEU A 179 -8.55 -21.42 -24.12
CA LEU A 179 -8.21 -21.11 -25.50
C LEU A 179 -9.48 -20.93 -26.33
N ALA A 180 -9.49 -19.88 -27.14
CA ALA A 180 -10.48 -19.67 -28.18
C ALA A 180 -9.83 -19.86 -29.55
N VAL A 181 -10.49 -20.65 -30.40
CA VAL A 181 -10.06 -20.95 -31.77
C VAL A 181 -11.13 -20.41 -32.71
N ASN A 182 -10.75 -19.59 -33.68
CA ASN A 182 -11.67 -19.17 -34.74
C ASN A 182 -11.50 -19.98 -36.04
N GLU A 183 -12.41 -19.82 -36.99
CA GLU A 183 -12.36 -20.53 -38.29
C GLU A 183 -11.11 -20.19 -39.15
N ALA A 184 -10.43 -19.07 -38.90
CA ALA A 184 -9.16 -18.73 -39.54
C ALA A 184 -7.94 -19.39 -38.86
N ASN A 185 -8.16 -20.35 -37.93
CA ASN A 185 -7.11 -20.91 -37.09
C ASN A 185 -6.32 -19.82 -36.33
N ARG A 186 -6.98 -18.78 -35.85
CA ARG A 186 -6.39 -17.87 -34.86
C ARG A 186 -6.73 -18.37 -33.46
N LEU A 187 -5.71 -18.38 -32.60
CA LEU A 187 -5.81 -18.68 -31.19
C LEU A 187 -5.85 -17.41 -30.37
N GLY A 188 -6.71 -17.39 -29.35
CA GLY A 188 -6.66 -16.43 -28.27
C GLY A 188 -6.60 -17.15 -26.93
N LEU A 189 -5.63 -16.80 -26.08
CA LEU A 189 -5.57 -17.23 -24.70
C LEU A 189 -6.31 -16.22 -23.82
N TYR A 190 -7.35 -16.69 -23.13
CA TYR A 190 -8.18 -15.90 -22.24
C TYR A 190 -7.96 -16.32 -20.79
N GLN A 191 -7.90 -15.33 -19.90
CA GLN A 191 -7.91 -15.49 -18.45
C GLN A 191 -9.22 -14.93 -17.90
N ALA A 192 -9.79 -15.58 -16.87
CA ALA A 192 -10.99 -15.11 -16.18
C ALA A 192 -10.96 -13.60 -15.82
N ILE A 193 -9.94 -13.15 -15.10
CA ILE A 193 -9.84 -11.75 -14.65
C ILE A 193 -9.23 -10.85 -15.74
N GLY A 194 -8.18 -11.36 -16.39
CA GLY A 194 -7.31 -10.58 -17.28
C GLY A 194 -7.84 -10.36 -18.70
N GLY A 195 -8.87 -11.11 -19.12
CA GLY A 195 -9.34 -11.14 -20.50
C GLY A 195 -8.34 -11.84 -21.43
N LEU A 196 -8.32 -11.43 -22.69
CA LEU A 196 -7.40 -11.87 -23.73
C LEU A 196 -5.96 -11.48 -23.35
N ARG A 197 -5.08 -12.47 -23.24
CA ARG A 197 -3.67 -12.31 -22.84
C ARG A 197 -2.70 -12.52 -23.97
N TRP A 198 -3.03 -13.41 -24.89
CA TRP A 198 -2.19 -13.71 -26.03
C TRP A 198 -3.08 -14.01 -27.23
N GLN A 199 -2.60 -13.64 -28.42
CA GLN A 199 -3.21 -14.01 -29.68
C GLN A 199 -2.14 -14.42 -30.67
N GLY A 200 -2.44 -15.44 -31.47
CA GLY A 200 -1.52 -15.93 -32.49
C GLY A 200 -2.21 -16.86 -33.47
N GLN A 201 -1.43 -17.53 -34.30
CA GLN A 201 -1.92 -18.51 -35.26
C GLN A 201 -1.80 -19.90 -34.66
N ALA A 202 -2.86 -20.70 -34.79
CA ALA A 202 -2.87 -22.09 -34.36
C ALA A 202 -1.99 -22.94 -35.30
N PRO A 203 -1.36 -24.01 -34.79
CA PRO A 203 -0.83 -25.06 -35.65
C PRO A 203 -1.93 -25.66 -36.54
N ALA A 204 -1.55 -26.31 -37.63
CA ALA A 204 -2.52 -26.99 -38.48
C ALA A 204 -3.21 -28.14 -37.72
N GLY A 205 -4.54 -28.27 -37.86
CA GLY A 205 -5.32 -29.32 -37.21
C GLY A 205 -6.23 -28.79 -36.10
N GLU A 206 -6.60 -29.66 -35.17
CA GLU A 206 -7.57 -29.41 -34.11
C GLU A 206 -7.05 -29.88 -32.76
N ALA A 207 -7.68 -29.41 -31.68
CA ALA A 207 -7.36 -29.92 -30.35
C ALA A 207 -7.85 -31.37 -30.21
N LEU A 208 -6.93 -32.28 -29.92
CA LEU A 208 -7.19 -33.72 -29.83
C LEU A 208 -7.64 -34.14 -28.43
N GLY A 209 -7.05 -33.52 -27.39
CA GLY A 209 -7.34 -33.85 -26.00
C GLY A 209 -6.20 -33.56 -25.04
N TRP A 210 -6.43 -33.93 -23.79
CA TRP A 210 -5.46 -33.81 -22.70
C TRP A 210 -4.82 -35.16 -22.43
N ASP A 211 -3.51 -35.21 -22.21
CA ASP A 211 -2.87 -36.42 -21.67
C ASP A 211 -2.99 -36.49 -20.14
N ASP A 212 -2.58 -37.63 -19.57
CA ASP A 212 -2.60 -37.87 -18.11
C ASP A 212 -1.68 -36.91 -17.34
N GLN A 213 -0.78 -36.19 -18.01
CA GLN A 213 0.14 -35.21 -17.44
C GLN A 213 -0.42 -33.77 -17.52
N GLY A 214 -1.60 -33.58 -18.13
CA GLY A 214 -2.24 -32.28 -18.27
C GLY A 214 -1.67 -31.44 -19.42
N HIS A 215 -1.08 -32.07 -20.44
CA HIS A 215 -0.64 -31.38 -21.65
C HIS A 215 -1.71 -31.45 -22.75
N LEU A 216 -1.91 -30.34 -23.46
CA LEU A 216 -2.87 -30.24 -24.55
C LEU A 216 -2.20 -30.69 -25.86
N TRP A 217 -2.82 -31.67 -26.52
CA TRP A 217 -2.39 -32.19 -27.82
C TRP A 217 -3.17 -31.55 -28.97
N TRP A 218 -2.45 -31.14 -30.01
CA TRP A 218 -2.99 -30.43 -31.16
C TRP A 218 -2.50 -31.05 -32.47
N GLY A 219 -3.40 -31.21 -33.44
CA GLY A 219 -3.04 -31.58 -34.80
C GLY A 219 -4.07 -32.47 -35.46
N THR A 220 -3.58 -33.39 -36.29
CA THR A 220 -4.37 -34.48 -36.86
C THR A 220 -3.97 -35.79 -36.18
N PRO A 221 -4.81 -36.84 -36.23
CA PRO A 221 -4.45 -38.14 -35.64
C PRO A 221 -3.11 -38.70 -36.12
N ASP A 222 -2.70 -38.36 -37.35
CA ASP A 222 -1.46 -38.83 -37.98
C ASP A 222 -0.26 -37.88 -37.80
N ALA A 223 -0.51 -36.63 -37.41
CA ALA A 223 0.51 -35.61 -37.20
C ALA A 223 0.08 -34.71 -36.03
N ALA A 224 0.38 -35.16 -34.82
CA ALA A 224 0.06 -34.47 -33.58
C ALA A 224 1.32 -33.85 -32.96
N SER A 225 1.11 -32.69 -32.35
CA SER A 225 2.11 -31.91 -31.64
C SER A 225 1.60 -31.59 -30.24
N ARG A 226 2.52 -31.36 -29.32
CA ARG A 226 2.18 -30.87 -27.99
C ARG A 226 2.15 -29.34 -28.01
N LEU A 227 1.07 -28.77 -27.48
CA LEU A 227 0.96 -27.33 -27.29
C LEU A 227 1.43 -26.98 -25.87
N GLU A 228 2.60 -26.36 -25.76
CA GLU A 228 3.10 -25.83 -24.49
C GLU A 228 2.56 -24.42 -24.29
N ILE A 229 1.82 -24.24 -23.20
CA ILE A 229 1.20 -22.97 -22.85
C ILE A 229 1.89 -22.47 -21.59
N ASP A 230 2.79 -21.51 -21.75
CA ASP A 230 3.42 -20.81 -20.63
C ASP A 230 2.57 -19.59 -20.26
N ALA A 231 1.73 -19.77 -19.24
CA ALA A 231 0.74 -18.80 -18.79
C ALA A 231 0.64 -18.75 -17.26
N GLU A 232 1.72 -19.09 -16.55
CA GLU A 232 1.73 -19.25 -15.09
C GLU A 232 1.20 -18.02 -14.34
N HIS A 233 1.49 -16.82 -14.85
CA HIS A 233 1.08 -15.54 -14.23
C HIS A 233 0.04 -14.78 -15.05
N ALA A 234 -0.70 -15.47 -15.92
CA ALA A 234 -1.66 -14.84 -16.82
C ALA A 234 -2.82 -14.13 -16.10
N GLU A 235 -3.07 -14.36 -14.81
CA GLU A 235 -3.99 -13.57 -13.98
C GLU A 235 -3.52 -12.14 -13.65
N VAL A 236 -2.22 -11.88 -13.75
CA VAL A 236 -1.64 -10.59 -13.36
C VAL A 236 -1.55 -9.64 -14.55
N SER A 237 -2.02 -8.41 -14.38
CA SER A 237 -1.81 -7.31 -15.30
C SER A 237 -1.97 -5.99 -14.59
N TRP A 238 -1.49 -4.92 -15.22
CA TRP A 238 -1.68 -3.57 -14.69
C TRP A 238 -3.15 -3.27 -14.35
N ARG A 239 -4.10 -3.74 -15.18
CA ARG A 239 -5.53 -3.55 -14.92
C ARG A 239 -6.01 -4.36 -13.72
N SER A 240 -5.64 -5.64 -13.60
CA SER A 240 -6.08 -6.47 -12.48
C SER A 240 -5.52 -6.02 -11.13
N LEU A 241 -4.34 -5.38 -11.11
CA LEU A 241 -3.72 -4.87 -9.88
C LEU A 241 -4.31 -3.54 -9.39
N TRP A 242 -4.74 -2.66 -10.31
CA TRP A 242 -5.08 -1.26 -9.97
C TRP A 242 -6.52 -0.83 -10.30
N LEU A 243 -7.22 -1.56 -11.17
CA LEU A 243 -8.62 -1.27 -11.53
C LEU A 243 -9.60 -2.31 -10.97
N PRO A 244 -10.82 -1.90 -10.55
CA PRO A 244 -11.82 -2.83 -10.02
C PRO A 244 -12.08 -4.00 -10.97
N GLN A 245 -12.14 -5.22 -10.41
CA GLN A 245 -12.35 -6.46 -11.16
C GLN A 245 -13.68 -7.10 -10.77
N HIS A 246 -14.33 -7.76 -11.74
CA HIS A 246 -15.53 -8.56 -11.47
C HIS A 246 -15.11 -9.92 -10.96
N TYR A 247 -15.39 -10.21 -9.70
CA TYR A 247 -15.09 -11.50 -9.08
C TYR A 247 -16.31 -12.42 -9.08
N GLU A 248 -16.07 -13.72 -9.09
CA GLU A 248 -17.09 -14.74 -8.93
C GLU A 248 -17.99 -14.46 -7.71
N GLY A 249 -19.32 -14.54 -7.91
CA GLY A 249 -20.33 -14.28 -6.88
C GLY A 249 -20.69 -12.81 -6.65
N HIS A 250 -19.99 -11.84 -7.26
CA HIS A 250 -20.27 -10.41 -7.06
C HIS A 250 -20.81 -9.74 -8.33
N ALA A 251 -21.89 -8.98 -8.18
CA ALA A 251 -22.51 -8.25 -9.30
C ALA A 251 -21.68 -7.05 -9.78
N VAL A 252 -20.94 -6.43 -8.85
CA VAL A 252 -20.25 -5.15 -9.05
C VAL A 252 -18.74 -5.38 -9.02
N PRO A 253 -17.97 -4.70 -9.89
CA PRO A 253 -16.52 -4.81 -9.85
C PRO A 253 -15.96 -4.21 -8.56
N GLN A 254 -15.03 -4.92 -7.92
CA GLN A 254 -14.46 -4.54 -6.63
C GLN A 254 -12.93 -4.57 -6.67
N GLN A 255 -12.32 -3.78 -5.79
CA GLN A 255 -10.89 -3.87 -5.47
C GLN A 255 -10.72 -4.65 -4.18
N ARG A 256 -10.13 -5.84 -4.26
CA ARG A 256 -9.92 -6.71 -3.10
C ARG A 256 -8.56 -7.36 -3.17
N TRP A 257 -7.90 -7.37 -2.02
CA TRP A 257 -6.78 -8.26 -1.75
C TRP A 257 -7.28 -9.40 -0.87
N GLN A 258 -7.26 -10.62 -1.39
CA GLN A 258 -7.60 -11.82 -0.64
C GLN A 258 -6.87 -13.00 -1.25
N THR A 259 -5.98 -13.59 -0.46
CA THR A 259 -5.20 -14.77 -0.80
C THR A 259 -5.91 -15.97 -0.16
N SER A 260 -6.22 -16.97 -0.98
CA SER A 260 -7.01 -18.14 -0.59
C SER A 260 -6.25 -18.98 0.44
N VAL A 261 -6.72 -19.04 1.69
CA VAL A 261 -6.21 -19.98 2.70
C VAL A 261 -7.27 -21.03 3.10
N SER A 262 -8.54 -20.90 2.70
CA SER A 262 -9.61 -21.81 3.15
C SER A 262 -10.25 -22.72 2.12
N ASP A 263 -10.07 -22.53 0.81
CA ASP A 263 -10.44 -23.54 -0.18
C ASP A 263 -9.76 -23.28 -1.52
N SER A 264 -9.18 -24.31 -2.13
CA SER A 264 -8.54 -24.25 -3.46
C SER A 264 -9.51 -23.90 -4.61
N GLN A 265 -10.80 -23.78 -4.29
CA GLN A 265 -11.89 -23.55 -5.24
C GLN A 265 -12.22 -22.07 -5.44
N ASP A 266 -11.77 -21.15 -4.58
CA ASP A 266 -12.09 -19.72 -4.69
C ASP A 266 -11.20 -18.97 -5.70
N GLU A 267 -11.77 -17.98 -6.40
CA GLU A 267 -11.03 -17.12 -7.35
C GLU A 267 -10.06 -16.19 -6.60
N PRO A 268 -8.75 -16.20 -6.93
CA PRO A 268 -7.78 -15.37 -6.22
C PRO A 268 -7.98 -13.88 -6.51
N ARG A 269 -7.82 -13.04 -5.49
CA ARG A 269 -8.08 -11.59 -5.57
C ARG A 269 -6.80 -10.80 -5.28
N TYR A 270 -6.13 -10.34 -6.33
CA TYR A 270 -4.79 -9.75 -6.27
C TYR A 270 -4.74 -8.22 -6.39
N GLY A 271 -5.81 -7.51 -6.03
CA GLY A 271 -5.84 -6.05 -6.12
C GLY A 271 -4.84 -5.39 -5.16
N LEU A 272 -3.85 -4.68 -5.69
CA LEU A 272 -2.82 -3.97 -4.89
C LEU A 272 -3.29 -2.57 -4.44
N ALA A 273 -4.28 -1.99 -5.12
CA ALA A 273 -4.77 -0.65 -4.81
C ALA A 273 -5.23 -0.47 -3.35
N PRO A 274 -5.97 -1.41 -2.72
CA PRO A 274 -6.34 -1.30 -1.31
C PRO A 274 -5.14 -1.29 -0.36
N LEU A 275 -4.09 -2.05 -0.67
CA LEU A 275 -2.87 -2.11 0.14
C LEU A 275 -2.06 -0.81 0.03
N ALA A 276 -1.92 -0.28 -1.19
CA ALA A 276 -1.27 1.01 -1.43
C ALA A 276 -2.05 2.15 -0.74
N TRP A 277 -3.38 2.14 -0.83
CA TRP A 277 -4.24 3.07 -0.10
C TRP A 277 -4.05 2.96 1.40
N GLY A 278 -4.03 1.75 1.95
CA GLY A 278 -3.78 1.50 3.37
C GLY A 278 -2.44 2.07 3.85
N THR A 279 -1.37 1.88 3.07
CA THR A 279 -0.05 2.47 3.36
C THR A 279 -0.10 3.99 3.41
N LEU A 280 -0.72 4.63 2.41
CA LEU A 280 -0.84 6.10 2.36
C LEU A 280 -1.73 6.63 3.48
N LYS A 281 -2.84 5.95 3.77
CA LYS A 281 -3.77 6.27 4.87
C LYS A 281 -3.05 6.24 6.21
N ALA A 282 -2.31 5.17 6.51
CA ALA A 282 -1.53 5.06 7.73
C ALA A 282 -0.51 6.19 7.87
N ALA A 283 0.28 6.44 6.82
CA ALA A 283 1.27 7.52 6.81
C ALA A 283 0.63 8.90 6.97
N ALA A 284 -0.50 9.17 6.29
CA ALA A 284 -1.20 10.45 6.39
C ALA A 284 -1.68 10.75 7.81
N TYR A 285 -2.33 9.78 8.48
CA TYR A 285 -2.79 9.97 9.85
C TYR A 285 -1.64 10.06 10.85
N ALA A 286 -0.55 9.31 10.64
CA ALA A 286 0.65 9.43 11.47
C ALA A 286 1.28 10.83 11.34
N LEU A 287 1.41 11.34 10.12
CA LEU A 287 1.98 12.66 9.86
C LEU A 287 1.08 13.80 10.36
N LEU A 288 -0.24 13.65 10.30
CA LEU A 288 -1.20 14.60 10.86
C LEU A 288 -0.93 14.86 12.35
N VAL A 289 -0.55 13.81 13.09
CA VAL A 289 -0.18 13.90 14.51
C VAL A 289 1.28 14.32 14.69
N ALA A 290 2.21 13.69 13.97
CA ALA A 290 3.64 13.86 14.15
C ALA A 290 4.12 15.26 13.78
N ILE A 291 3.69 15.82 12.65
CA ILE A 291 4.18 17.10 12.10
C ILE A 291 3.96 18.27 13.08
N PRO A 292 2.72 18.56 13.54
CA PRO A 292 2.49 19.70 14.42
C PRO A 292 3.23 19.56 15.75
N LEU A 293 3.29 18.35 16.32
CA LEU A 293 4.02 18.08 17.56
C LEU A 293 5.53 18.24 17.38
N ALA A 294 6.10 17.62 16.34
CA ALA A 294 7.54 17.65 16.06
C ALA A 294 8.02 19.06 15.71
N LEU A 295 7.34 19.77 14.81
CA LEU A 295 7.72 21.12 14.42
C LEU A 295 7.51 22.12 15.56
N GLY A 296 6.41 22.00 16.30
CA GLY A 296 6.17 22.83 17.49
C GLY A 296 7.27 22.65 18.54
N ALA A 297 7.65 21.40 18.83
CA ALA A 297 8.74 21.07 19.72
C ALA A 297 10.09 21.60 19.19
N ALA A 298 10.39 21.39 17.91
CA ALA A 298 11.65 21.84 17.29
C ALA A 298 11.80 23.37 17.33
N VAL A 299 10.73 24.09 16.97
CA VAL A 299 10.68 25.56 17.05
C VAL A 299 10.86 26.04 18.50
N HIS A 300 10.17 25.43 19.46
CA HIS A 300 10.30 25.81 20.86
C HIS A 300 11.71 25.56 21.38
N THR A 301 12.28 24.38 21.12
CA THR A 301 13.63 24.02 21.56
C THR A 301 14.71 24.87 20.91
N ALA A 302 14.64 25.12 19.61
CA ALA A 302 15.66 25.89 18.90
C ALA A 302 15.61 27.40 19.22
N CYS A 303 14.41 27.97 19.26
CA CYS A 303 14.23 29.43 19.28
C CYS A 303 13.83 30.01 20.63
N PHE A 304 13.16 29.25 21.51
CA PHE A 304 12.52 29.78 22.73
C PHE A 304 13.11 29.25 24.05
N MET A 305 13.63 28.03 24.03
CA MET A 305 14.12 27.31 25.20
C MET A 305 15.50 27.81 25.67
N SER A 306 15.77 27.69 26.97
CA SER A 306 17.09 27.98 27.53
C SER A 306 18.11 26.90 27.17
N ALA A 307 19.39 27.26 27.06
CA ALA A 307 20.45 26.33 26.63
C ALA A 307 20.58 25.09 27.54
N GLY A 308 20.44 25.28 28.87
CA GLY A 308 20.51 24.19 29.84
C GLY A 308 19.35 23.22 29.75
N LEU A 309 18.13 23.71 29.49
CA LEU A 309 16.96 22.85 29.31
C LEU A 309 17.03 22.09 27.98
N ARG A 310 17.44 22.77 26.91
CA ARG A 310 17.66 22.13 25.59
C ARG A 310 18.67 20.99 25.67
N ALA A 311 19.78 21.17 26.40
CA ALA A 311 20.80 20.14 26.58
C ALA A 311 20.29 18.85 27.24
N ARG A 312 19.12 18.90 27.90
CA ARG A 312 18.45 17.72 28.48
C ARG A 312 17.33 17.20 27.58
N ILE A 313 16.46 18.09 27.09
CA ILE A 313 15.26 17.70 26.33
C ILE A 313 15.62 17.09 24.97
N LYS A 314 16.57 17.68 24.23
CA LYS A 314 16.92 17.19 22.89
C LYS A 314 17.35 15.71 22.91
N PRO A 315 18.32 15.30 23.74
CA PRO A 315 18.68 13.88 23.85
C PRO A 315 17.53 12.97 24.31
N THR A 316 16.64 13.45 25.19
CA THR A 316 15.48 12.66 25.63
C THR A 316 14.51 12.39 24.48
N LEU A 317 14.22 13.40 23.66
CA LEU A 317 13.35 13.25 22.50
C LEU A 317 13.99 12.37 21.42
N GLU A 318 15.29 12.49 21.19
CA GLU A 318 16.03 11.59 20.28
C GLU A 318 16.03 10.14 20.79
N LEU A 319 16.15 9.93 22.11
CA LEU A 319 16.11 8.59 22.71
C LEU A 319 14.74 7.91 22.55
N MET A 320 13.66 8.66 22.36
CA MET A 320 12.34 8.07 22.07
C MET A 320 12.34 7.28 20.75
N GLU A 321 13.23 7.61 19.80
CA GLU A 321 13.37 6.87 18.54
C GLU A 321 13.96 5.46 18.75
N ALA A 322 14.65 5.22 19.87
CA ALA A 322 15.21 3.92 20.20
C ALA A 322 14.15 2.89 20.65
N LEU A 323 12.90 3.31 20.86
CA LEU A 323 11.81 2.41 21.22
C LEU A 323 11.49 1.45 20.05
N PRO A 324 11.48 0.12 20.27
CA PRO A 324 11.15 -0.82 19.23
C PRO A 324 9.71 -0.64 18.73
N GLY A 325 9.52 -0.51 17.41
CA GLY A 325 8.18 -0.32 16.80
C GLY A 325 7.20 -1.45 17.14
N VAL A 326 7.67 -2.68 17.31
CA VAL A 326 6.86 -3.84 17.75
C VAL A 326 6.23 -3.59 19.12
N VAL A 327 6.98 -3.02 20.08
CA VAL A 327 6.49 -2.74 21.43
C VAL A 327 5.41 -1.66 21.39
N LEU A 328 5.63 -0.59 20.61
CA LEU A 328 4.64 0.46 20.41
C LEU A 328 3.38 -0.07 19.73
N GLY A 329 3.52 -0.92 18.71
CA GLY A 329 2.40 -1.57 18.02
C GLY A 329 1.58 -2.47 18.94
N PHE A 330 2.23 -3.26 19.78
CA PHE A 330 1.57 -4.10 20.78
C PHE A 330 0.77 -3.28 21.79
N ILE A 331 1.39 -2.23 22.35
CA ILE A 331 0.71 -1.31 23.28
C ILE A 331 -0.47 -0.62 22.57
N ALA A 332 -0.29 -0.22 21.32
CA ALA A 332 -1.34 0.42 20.53
C ALA A 332 -2.55 -0.50 20.31
N GLY A 333 -2.32 -1.75 19.92
CA GLY A 333 -3.39 -2.70 19.62
C GLY A 333 -4.10 -3.29 20.84
N LEU A 334 -3.39 -3.50 21.96
CA LEU A 334 -3.95 -4.17 23.15
C LEU A 334 -4.36 -3.22 24.28
N VAL A 335 -3.74 -2.05 24.37
CA VAL A 335 -4.02 -1.09 25.45
C VAL A 335 -4.69 0.15 24.89
N LEU A 336 -4.08 0.80 23.91
CA LEU A 336 -4.58 2.08 23.40
C LEU A 336 -5.91 1.91 22.68
N ALA A 337 -6.03 0.97 21.74
CA ALA A 337 -7.26 0.72 20.97
C ALA A 337 -8.49 0.48 21.87
N PRO A 338 -8.47 -0.50 22.80
CA PRO A 338 -9.60 -0.72 23.71
C PRO A 338 -9.83 0.42 24.72
N TRP A 339 -8.79 1.19 25.04
CA TRP A 339 -8.94 2.35 25.92
C TRP A 339 -9.61 3.53 25.20
N VAL A 340 -9.20 3.81 23.96
CA VAL A 340 -9.80 4.85 23.11
C VAL A 340 -11.24 4.49 22.77
N GLU A 341 -11.51 3.23 22.43
CA GLU A 341 -12.88 2.76 22.15
C GLU A 341 -13.83 3.04 23.32
N ARG A 342 -13.39 2.81 24.57
CA ARG A 342 -14.19 3.09 25.78
C ARG A 342 -14.35 4.58 26.11
N HIS A 343 -13.48 5.44 25.59
CA HIS A 343 -13.47 6.87 25.89
C HIS A 343 -13.53 7.71 24.61
N LEU A 344 -14.17 7.19 23.57
CA LEU A 344 -14.15 7.78 22.22
C LEU A 344 -14.57 9.26 22.19
N PRO A 345 -15.69 9.67 22.84
CA PRO A 345 -16.09 11.08 22.86
C PRO A 345 -15.03 11.97 23.52
N GLY A 346 -14.47 11.52 24.63
CA GLY A 346 -13.43 12.22 25.37
C GLY A 346 -12.16 12.37 24.55
N VAL A 347 -11.69 11.31 23.89
CA VAL A 347 -10.51 11.34 23.03
C VAL A 347 -10.69 12.29 21.85
N LEU A 348 -11.85 12.28 21.20
CA LEU A 348 -12.15 13.23 20.12
C LEU A 348 -12.24 14.67 20.64
N ALA A 349 -12.78 14.87 21.84
CA ALA A 349 -12.79 16.17 22.49
C ALA A 349 -11.36 16.68 22.78
N LEU A 350 -10.40 15.81 23.14
CA LEU A 350 -9.00 16.21 23.38
C LEU A 350 -8.37 16.88 22.16
N LEU A 351 -8.73 16.47 20.93
CA LEU A 351 -8.24 17.07 19.70
C LEU A 351 -8.53 18.58 19.63
N LEU A 352 -9.66 19.01 20.23
CA LEU A 352 -10.08 20.41 20.28
C LEU A 352 -9.69 21.09 21.60
N VAL A 353 -9.87 20.37 22.72
CA VAL A 353 -9.64 20.90 24.07
C VAL A 353 -8.17 21.20 24.32
N LEU A 354 -7.24 20.39 23.82
CA LEU A 354 -5.81 20.63 24.07
C LEU A 354 -5.29 21.89 23.36
N PRO A 355 -5.51 22.11 22.04
CA PRO A 355 -5.10 23.35 21.39
C PRO A 355 -5.77 24.60 22.00
N LEU A 356 -7.09 24.56 22.19
CA LEU A 356 -7.83 25.68 22.78
C LEU A 356 -7.41 25.93 24.24
N GLY A 357 -7.17 24.86 24.97
CA GLY A 357 -6.67 24.88 26.33
C GLY A 357 -5.26 25.44 26.45
N MET A 358 -4.40 25.21 25.47
CA MET A 358 -3.08 25.83 25.39
C MET A 358 -3.19 27.35 25.20
N LEU A 359 -4.09 27.81 24.32
CA LEU A 359 -4.38 29.24 24.13
C LEU A 359 -4.98 29.87 25.40
N ALA A 360 -5.88 29.15 26.07
CA ALA A 360 -6.45 29.58 27.35
C ALA A 360 -5.38 29.66 28.45
N GLY A 361 -4.49 28.67 28.53
CA GLY A 361 -3.36 28.65 29.46
C GLY A 361 -2.40 29.82 29.23
N GLY A 362 -2.08 30.13 27.96
CA GLY A 362 -1.32 31.32 27.60
C GLY A 362 -2.01 32.62 28.00
N SER A 363 -3.31 32.72 27.76
CA SER A 363 -4.13 33.88 28.14
C SER A 363 -4.17 34.05 29.66
N LEU A 364 -4.36 32.96 30.40
CA LEU A 364 -4.37 32.96 31.86
C LEU A 364 -2.99 33.36 32.42
N TRP A 365 -1.91 32.90 31.78
CA TRP A 365 -0.54 33.26 32.16
C TRP A 365 -0.32 34.78 32.08
N THR A 366 -0.89 35.48 31.09
CA THR A 366 -0.80 36.96 31.02
C THR A 366 -1.51 37.67 32.17
N ARG A 367 -2.53 37.03 32.74
CA ARG A 367 -3.33 37.53 33.88
C ARG A 367 -2.72 37.17 35.24
N LEU A 368 -1.72 36.28 35.31
CA LEU A 368 -1.09 35.88 36.57
C LEU A 368 -0.36 37.05 37.25
N SER A 369 -0.23 36.99 38.58
CA SER A 369 0.50 38.01 39.35
C SER A 369 1.99 38.05 38.94
N PRO A 370 2.67 39.21 39.07
CA PRO A 370 4.08 39.35 38.68
C PRO A 370 5.02 38.36 39.38
N ARG A 371 4.72 38.02 40.64
CA ARG A 371 5.48 37.04 41.45
C ARG A 371 5.44 35.64 40.83
N LEU A 372 4.28 35.22 40.33
CA LEU A 372 4.11 33.90 39.72
C LEU A 372 4.74 33.83 38.32
N ARG A 373 4.67 34.92 37.54
CA ARG A 373 5.33 35.03 36.23
C ARG A 373 6.85 34.92 36.31
N GLN A 374 7.46 35.40 37.40
CA GLN A 374 8.91 35.24 37.63
C GLN A 374 9.29 33.78 37.96
N ARG A 375 8.42 33.04 38.69
CA ARG A 375 8.65 31.61 38.98
C ARG A 375 8.39 30.70 37.78
N LEU A 376 7.54 31.13 36.85
CA LEU A 376 7.15 30.39 35.63
C LEU A 376 7.60 31.13 34.37
N PRO A 377 8.92 31.21 34.09
CA PRO A 377 9.41 31.90 32.91
C PRO A 377 9.00 31.17 31.62
N LEU A 378 8.75 31.90 30.53
CA LEU A 378 8.37 31.31 29.23
C LEU A 378 9.41 30.34 28.68
N SER A 379 10.69 30.49 29.04
CA SER A 379 11.75 29.57 28.64
C SER A 379 11.55 28.14 29.16
N TRP A 380 10.72 27.97 30.20
CA TRP A 380 10.35 26.69 30.79
C TRP A 380 8.87 26.33 30.50
N ALA A 381 8.22 27.03 29.55
CA ALA A 381 6.82 26.82 29.18
C ALA A 381 6.49 25.36 28.89
N GLY A 382 7.37 24.65 28.19
CA GLY A 382 7.19 23.22 27.91
C GLY A 382 7.00 22.36 29.16
N LEU A 383 7.58 22.72 30.32
CA LEU A 383 7.48 21.92 31.55
C LEU A 383 6.24 22.26 32.36
N TRP A 384 5.94 23.55 32.57
CA TRP A 384 4.81 23.93 33.41
C TRP A 384 3.47 23.86 32.67
N LEU A 385 3.46 23.81 31.33
CA LEU A 385 2.24 23.52 30.57
C LEU A 385 1.81 22.06 30.68
N ILE A 386 2.70 21.12 30.99
CA ILE A 386 2.36 19.68 31.14
C ILE A 386 1.26 19.47 32.18
N PRO A 387 1.38 19.93 33.45
CA PRO A 387 0.31 19.72 34.43
C PRO A 387 -1.00 20.43 34.04
N TRP A 388 -0.93 21.56 33.34
CA TRP A 388 -2.12 22.23 32.81
C TRP A 388 -2.82 21.40 31.72
N LEU A 389 -2.07 20.88 30.76
CA LEU A 389 -2.60 20.03 29.70
C LEU A 389 -3.11 18.70 30.25
N ALA A 390 -2.42 18.11 31.24
CA ALA A 390 -2.86 16.90 31.93
C ALA A 390 -4.18 17.13 32.69
N LEU A 391 -4.33 18.28 33.36
CA LEU A 391 -5.58 18.66 34.02
C LEU A 391 -6.72 18.79 33.00
N LEU A 392 -6.48 19.46 31.88
CA LEU A 392 -7.49 19.60 30.82
C LEU A 392 -7.86 18.26 30.20
N ALA A 393 -6.89 17.38 30.01
CA ALA A 393 -7.14 16.04 29.50
C ALA A 393 -7.97 15.20 30.49
N ALA A 394 -7.60 15.23 31.77
CA ALA A 394 -8.36 14.57 32.83
C ALA A 394 -9.79 15.12 32.93
N LEU A 395 -9.96 16.44 32.83
CA LEU A 395 -11.27 17.08 32.85
C LEU A 395 -12.12 16.68 31.64
N ALA A 396 -11.55 16.66 30.44
CA ALA A 396 -12.25 16.24 29.22
C ALA A 396 -12.69 14.77 29.31
N LEU A 397 -11.81 13.88 29.78
CA LEU A 397 -12.14 12.47 29.98
C LEU A 397 -13.17 12.26 31.09
N TRP A 398 -13.11 13.04 32.17
CA TRP A 398 -14.08 13.00 33.26
C TRP A 398 -15.46 13.49 32.82
N LEU A 399 -15.52 14.51 31.96
CA LEU A 399 -16.76 15.02 31.38
C LEU A 399 -17.33 14.13 30.27
N SER A 400 -16.49 13.30 29.62
CA SER A 400 -16.85 12.47 28.46
C SER A 400 -18.17 11.70 28.65
N PRO A 401 -18.42 10.96 29.75
CA PRO A 401 -19.65 10.18 29.90
C PRO A 401 -20.91 11.06 30.00
N SER A 402 -20.76 12.30 30.46
CA SER A 402 -21.87 13.27 30.50
C SER A 402 -22.12 13.86 29.12
N LEU A 403 -21.05 14.19 28.38
CA LEU A 403 -21.13 14.66 27.00
C LEU A 403 -21.78 13.62 26.08
N GLU A 404 -21.44 12.34 26.27
CA GLU A 404 -21.97 11.24 25.48
C GLU A 404 -23.49 11.07 25.64
N ARG A 405 -23.98 11.17 26.87
CA ARG A 405 -25.42 11.12 27.16
C ARG A 405 -26.17 12.34 26.64
N TRP A 406 -25.55 13.52 26.61
CA TRP A 406 -26.21 14.75 26.17
C TRP A 406 -26.25 14.91 24.66
N TRP A 407 -25.19 14.52 23.95
CA TRP A 407 -25.05 14.77 22.51
C TRP A 407 -25.18 13.53 21.63
N PHE A 408 -24.94 12.33 22.15
CA PHE A 408 -24.86 11.10 21.35
C PHE A 408 -25.81 9.99 21.82
N ASP A 409 -26.85 10.36 22.60
CA ASP A 409 -27.86 9.42 23.12
C ASP A 409 -27.29 8.23 23.91
N GLY A 410 -26.09 8.41 24.49
CA GLY A 410 -25.42 7.42 25.34
C GLY A 410 -24.49 6.43 24.64
N ASP A 411 -24.45 6.37 23.30
CA ASP A 411 -23.45 5.59 22.55
C ASP A 411 -23.01 6.33 21.29
N MET A 412 -21.82 6.93 21.35
CA MET A 412 -21.26 7.66 20.21
C MET A 412 -21.00 6.76 19.00
N ARG A 413 -20.68 5.49 19.17
CA ARG A 413 -20.38 4.60 18.04
C ARG A 413 -21.63 4.32 17.22
N THR A 414 -22.71 3.94 17.90
CA THR A 414 -24.01 3.75 17.27
C THR A 414 -24.51 5.05 16.61
N TRP A 415 -24.28 6.21 17.24
CA TRP A 415 -24.61 7.50 16.64
C TRP A 415 -23.81 7.78 15.36
N LEU A 416 -22.50 7.50 15.34
CA LEU A 416 -21.63 7.66 14.16
C LEU A 416 -22.11 6.77 13.00
N GLU A 417 -22.50 5.54 13.28
CA GLU A 417 -23.00 4.60 12.27
C GLU A 417 -24.34 5.07 11.69
N ILE A 418 -25.32 5.39 12.53
CA ILE A 418 -26.68 5.74 12.08
C ILE A 418 -26.70 7.10 11.37
N GLN A 419 -25.99 8.11 11.91
CA GLN A 419 -26.09 9.49 11.41
C GLN A 419 -25.08 9.80 10.31
N LEU A 420 -23.86 9.25 10.40
CA LEU A 420 -22.77 9.56 9.47
C LEU A 420 -22.39 8.36 8.58
N GLY A 421 -22.96 7.16 8.82
CA GLY A 421 -22.57 5.95 8.10
C GLY A 421 -21.14 5.52 8.39
N LEU A 422 -20.57 5.94 9.53
CA LEU A 422 -19.20 5.67 9.91
C LEU A 422 -19.15 4.52 10.91
N ASP A 423 -18.68 3.36 10.45
CA ASP A 423 -18.38 2.22 11.32
C ASP A 423 -17.14 2.54 12.18
N TYR A 424 -17.06 1.91 13.36
CA TYR A 424 -15.94 2.03 14.28
C TYR A 424 -15.29 0.68 14.54
N ALA A 425 -14.13 0.45 13.92
CA ALA A 425 -13.26 -0.65 14.30
C ALA A 425 -12.42 -0.27 15.52
N SER A 426 -12.29 -1.16 16.51
CA SER A 426 -11.41 -0.94 17.67
C SER A 426 -9.95 -0.71 17.24
N ARG A 427 -9.49 -1.46 16.23
CA ARG A 427 -8.17 -1.35 15.59
C ARG A 427 -8.27 -0.63 14.25
N ASN A 428 -8.08 0.68 14.29
CA ASN A 428 -8.35 1.57 13.15
C ASN A 428 -7.18 2.51 12.81
N ALA A 429 -7.35 3.29 11.75
CA ALA A 429 -6.36 4.24 11.26
C ALA A 429 -6.05 5.38 12.24
N MET A 430 -7.00 5.80 13.09
CA MET A 430 -6.75 6.78 14.15
C MET A 430 -5.77 6.24 15.20
N ILE A 431 -5.94 4.98 15.64
CA ILE A 431 -5.02 4.35 16.60
C ILE A 431 -3.60 4.28 16.01
N VAL A 432 -3.48 3.92 14.73
CA VAL A 432 -2.20 3.99 14.01
C VAL A 432 -1.67 5.41 14.01
N GLY A 433 -2.48 6.40 13.63
CA GLY A 433 -2.06 7.80 13.58
C GLY A 433 -1.49 8.29 14.91
N LEU A 434 -2.11 7.91 16.02
CA LEU A 434 -1.64 8.22 17.37
C LEU A 434 -0.31 7.51 17.69
N ALA A 435 -0.26 6.19 17.57
CA ALA A 435 0.92 5.40 17.97
C ALA A 435 2.12 5.63 17.04
N MET A 436 1.89 5.56 15.74
CA MET A 436 2.89 5.77 14.71
C MET A 436 3.31 7.24 14.62
N GLY A 437 2.38 8.19 14.84
CA GLY A 437 2.70 9.61 14.92
C GLY A 437 3.70 9.90 16.03
N LEU A 438 3.51 9.31 17.21
CA LEU A 438 4.48 9.40 18.32
C LEU A 438 5.82 8.73 17.99
N ALA A 439 5.82 7.64 17.23
CA ALA A 439 7.05 6.95 16.82
C ALA A 439 7.87 7.73 15.77
N VAL A 440 7.19 8.42 14.84
CA VAL A 440 7.82 9.20 13.75
C VAL A 440 8.22 10.61 14.22
N MET A 441 7.54 11.14 15.24
CA MET A 441 7.78 12.49 15.78
C MET A 441 9.26 12.79 16.14
N PRO A 442 10.00 11.91 16.84
CA PRO A 442 11.42 12.12 17.16
C PRO A 442 12.30 12.43 15.95
N THR A 443 12.12 11.71 14.84
CA THR A 443 12.93 11.90 13.64
C THR A 443 12.67 13.25 12.99
N ILE A 444 11.39 13.63 12.84
CA ILE A 444 11.03 14.94 12.30
C ILE A 444 11.57 16.04 13.20
N TYR A 445 11.43 15.87 14.52
CA TYR A 445 11.91 16.82 15.52
C TYR A 445 13.42 17.03 15.44
N ALA A 446 14.22 15.96 15.48
CA ALA A 446 15.68 16.06 15.52
C ALA A 446 16.22 16.79 14.29
N LEU A 447 15.76 16.39 13.09
CA LEU A 447 16.20 17.02 11.84
C LEU A 447 15.70 18.46 11.69
N ALA A 448 14.46 18.76 12.11
CA ALA A 448 13.93 20.12 12.07
C ALA A 448 14.61 21.05 13.08
N GLU A 449 14.93 20.55 14.28
CA GLU A 449 15.65 21.28 15.31
C GLU A 449 17.07 21.62 14.85
N ASP A 450 17.79 20.67 14.25
CA ASP A 450 19.11 20.91 13.65
C ASP A 450 19.05 21.97 12.55
N ALA A 451 18.03 21.92 11.69
CA ALA A 451 17.82 22.91 10.64
C ALA A 451 17.57 24.32 11.20
N LEU A 452 16.78 24.43 12.27
CA LEU A 452 16.45 25.70 12.92
C LEU A 452 17.63 26.25 13.72
N SER A 453 18.30 25.41 14.50
CA SER A 453 19.46 25.77 15.32
C SER A 453 20.71 26.07 14.48
N GLY A 454 20.77 25.56 13.24
CA GLY A 454 21.81 25.87 12.26
C GLY A 454 21.71 27.28 11.65
N VAL A 455 20.59 27.98 11.82
CA VAL A 455 20.46 29.38 11.34
C VAL A 455 21.38 30.29 12.16
N PRO A 456 22.24 31.11 11.52
CA PRO A 456 23.12 32.03 12.24
C PRO A 456 22.34 32.94 13.19
N LYS A 457 22.74 32.96 14.47
CA LYS A 457 22.07 33.77 15.52
C LYS A 457 22.04 35.26 15.18
N SER A 458 23.05 35.75 14.45
CA SER A 458 23.14 37.12 13.98
C SER A 458 21.93 37.57 13.14
N LEU A 459 21.27 36.65 12.41
CA LEU A 459 20.06 36.97 11.65
C LEU A 459 18.87 37.27 12.58
N ALA A 460 18.71 36.48 13.65
CA ALA A 460 17.67 36.69 14.64
C ALA A 460 17.96 37.92 15.53
N GLU A 461 19.22 38.14 15.90
CA GLU A 461 19.67 39.31 16.65
C GLU A 461 19.53 40.60 15.81
N GLY A 462 19.83 40.55 14.50
CA GLY A 462 19.61 41.66 13.58
C GLY A 462 18.12 42.02 13.43
N ALA A 463 17.25 41.01 13.36
CA ALA A 463 15.80 41.25 13.38
C ALA A 463 15.36 41.92 14.69
N ALA A 464 15.85 41.44 15.83
CA ALA A 464 15.57 42.04 17.13
C ALA A 464 16.09 43.48 17.24
N ALA A 465 17.25 43.78 16.66
CA ALA A 465 17.82 45.13 16.61
C ALA A 465 16.95 46.10 15.79
N MET A 466 16.21 45.59 14.79
CA MET A 466 15.20 46.37 14.05
C MET A 466 13.84 46.46 14.78
N GLY A 467 13.77 46.07 16.06
CA GLY A 467 12.56 46.11 16.87
C GLY A 467 11.61 44.94 16.63
N ALA A 468 12.01 43.89 15.90
CA ALA A 468 11.17 42.72 15.70
C ALA A 468 11.04 41.90 16.99
N THR A 469 9.83 41.49 17.30
CA THR A 469 9.57 40.51 18.38
C THR A 469 10.15 39.14 18.02
N ARG A 470 10.41 38.29 19.03
CA ARG A 470 10.90 36.91 18.79
C ARG A 470 9.99 36.10 17.86
N TRP A 471 8.67 36.33 17.94
CA TRP A 471 7.70 35.70 17.04
C TRP A 471 7.84 36.19 15.59
N GLN A 472 8.03 37.50 15.40
CA GLN A 472 8.27 38.08 14.08
C GLN A 472 9.62 37.61 13.50
N ALA A 473 10.68 37.56 14.32
CA ALA A 473 11.99 37.05 13.92
C ALA A 473 11.91 35.56 13.51
N LEU A 474 11.15 34.74 14.25
CA LEU A 474 10.87 33.36 13.88
C LEU A 474 10.21 33.27 12.51
N TRP A 475 9.06 33.92 12.32
CA TRP A 475 8.24 33.78 11.11
C TRP A 475 8.85 34.40 9.86
N LYS A 476 9.53 35.55 10.01
CA LYS A 476 10.03 36.32 8.87
C LYS A 476 11.49 36.04 8.52
N VAL A 477 12.27 35.48 9.44
CA VAL A 477 13.71 35.30 9.26
C VAL A 477 14.13 33.85 9.46
N VAL A 478 13.92 33.28 10.65
CA VAL A 478 14.45 31.96 11.01
C VAL A 478 13.75 30.83 10.23
N LEU A 479 12.42 30.79 10.21
CA LEU A 479 11.66 29.76 9.51
C LEU A 479 11.91 29.78 7.99
N PRO A 480 11.88 30.94 7.29
CA PRO A 480 12.24 30.98 5.87
C PRO A 480 13.67 30.51 5.61
N ALA A 481 14.63 30.92 6.43
CA ALA A 481 16.03 30.48 6.30
C ALA A 481 16.21 28.97 6.54
N ALA A 482 15.50 28.40 7.53
CA ALA A 482 15.55 26.97 7.87
C ALA A 482 14.64 26.09 7.00
N SER A 483 13.70 26.68 6.24
CA SER A 483 12.69 25.98 5.45
C SER A 483 13.22 24.81 4.59
N PRO A 484 14.42 24.86 3.98
CA PRO A 484 14.92 23.74 3.19
C PRO A 484 15.23 22.51 4.05
N GLY A 485 15.78 22.75 5.25
CA GLY A 485 16.08 21.69 6.20
C GLY A 485 14.81 21.16 6.88
N VAL A 486 13.87 22.04 7.24
CA VAL A 486 12.58 21.64 7.81
C VAL A 486 11.77 20.80 6.81
N PHE A 487 11.72 21.20 5.53
CA PHE A 487 11.04 20.42 4.51
C PHE A 487 11.69 19.05 4.29
N ALA A 488 13.03 18.99 4.28
CA ALA A 488 13.75 17.72 4.21
C ALA A 488 13.44 16.82 5.42
N ALA A 489 13.37 17.38 6.64
CA ALA A 489 12.98 16.65 7.85
C ALA A 489 11.58 16.03 7.73
N LEU A 490 10.61 16.79 7.20
CA LEU A 490 9.25 16.31 6.99
C LEU A 490 9.18 15.19 5.96
N MET A 491 9.91 15.31 4.84
CA MET A 491 9.93 14.27 3.80
C MET A 491 10.61 12.99 4.29
N ILE A 492 11.71 13.10 5.05
CA ILE A 492 12.38 11.93 5.64
C ILE A 492 11.46 11.24 6.66
N GLY A 493 10.75 12.02 7.50
CA GLY A 493 9.72 11.49 8.39
C GLY A 493 8.58 10.80 7.66
N ALA A 494 8.11 11.37 6.55
CA ALA A 494 7.07 10.76 5.71
C ALA A 494 7.52 9.44 5.06
N GLY A 495 8.78 9.38 4.58
CA GLY A 495 9.36 8.15 4.07
C GLY A 495 9.41 7.04 5.12
N ARG A 496 9.80 7.38 6.36
CA ARG A 496 9.75 6.44 7.49
C ARG A 496 8.34 6.00 7.83
N ALA A 497 7.38 6.92 7.80
CA ALA A 497 5.99 6.60 8.06
C ALA A 497 5.47 5.55 7.05
N VAL A 498 5.72 5.75 5.76
CA VAL A 498 5.30 4.78 4.73
C VAL A 498 5.94 3.40 4.91
N GLY A 499 7.17 3.34 5.41
CA GLY A 499 7.88 2.09 5.72
C GLY A 499 7.49 1.44 7.05
N GLU A 500 6.66 2.08 7.88
CA GLU A 500 6.28 1.52 9.18
C GLU A 500 5.49 0.23 8.97
N THR A 501 5.94 -0.83 9.62
CA THR A 501 5.44 -2.19 9.37
C THR A 501 4.81 -2.77 10.62
N MET A 502 5.50 -2.67 11.76
CA MET A 502 5.12 -3.40 12.96
C MET A 502 4.01 -2.70 13.73
N ILE A 503 4.02 -1.36 13.79
CA ILE A 503 2.91 -0.62 14.40
C ILE A 503 1.62 -0.85 13.60
N VAL A 504 1.70 -0.77 12.27
CA VAL A 504 0.54 -0.96 11.38
C VAL A 504 -0.01 -2.38 11.51
N LEU A 505 0.85 -3.40 11.44
CA LEU A 505 0.46 -4.81 11.57
C LEU A 505 -0.29 -5.11 12.88
N MET A 506 0.13 -4.50 13.99
CA MET A 506 -0.41 -4.80 15.32
C MET A 506 -1.62 -3.92 15.68
N ALA A 507 -1.63 -2.67 15.22
CA ALA A 507 -2.64 -1.67 15.60
C ALA A 507 -3.80 -1.55 14.61
N THR A 508 -3.66 -2.09 13.40
CA THR A 508 -4.76 -2.15 12.43
C THR A 508 -5.43 -3.50 12.47
N GLY A 509 -6.75 -3.55 12.22
CA GLY A 509 -7.46 -4.82 12.01
C GLY A 509 -7.01 -5.60 10.77
N ASN A 510 -5.96 -5.15 10.05
CA ASN A 510 -5.41 -5.74 8.82
C ASN A 510 -6.47 -5.97 7.72
N THR A 511 -7.46 -5.09 7.64
CA THR A 511 -8.52 -5.14 6.63
C THR A 511 -8.15 -4.29 5.40
N ALA A 512 -8.11 -4.90 4.22
CA ALA A 512 -7.75 -4.22 2.97
C ALA A 512 -8.94 -3.47 2.36
N VAL A 513 -9.36 -2.38 3.00
CA VAL A 513 -10.50 -1.54 2.56
C VAL A 513 -10.04 -0.17 2.04
N MET A 514 -10.74 0.35 1.03
CA MET A 514 -10.44 1.64 0.39
C MET A 514 -11.34 2.78 0.89
N THR A 515 -11.33 3.01 2.21
CA THR A 515 -12.09 4.09 2.83
C THR A 515 -11.19 5.19 3.37
N ALA A 516 -11.68 6.43 3.36
CA ALA A 516 -11.00 7.58 3.96
C ALA A 516 -11.35 7.78 5.44
N SER A 517 -12.23 6.95 6.03
CA SER A 517 -12.64 7.07 7.43
C SER A 517 -11.45 6.78 8.37
N PRO A 518 -11.21 7.61 9.41
CA PRO A 518 -10.19 7.35 10.41
C PRO A 518 -10.56 6.17 11.34
N PHE A 519 -11.83 5.78 11.36
CA PHE A 519 -12.39 4.76 12.26
C PHE A 519 -12.38 3.35 11.66
N ASP A 520 -12.06 3.23 10.37
CA ASP A 520 -11.89 1.94 9.72
C ASP A 520 -10.47 1.41 9.87
N GLY A 521 -10.35 0.08 9.82
CA GLY A 521 -9.07 -0.60 9.64
C GLY A 521 -8.41 -0.27 8.28
N LEU A 522 -7.19 -0.78 8.13
CA LEU A 522 -6.45 -0.74 6.88
C LEU A 522 -5.48 -1.93 6.84
N ARG A 523 -4.95 -2.24 5.66
CA ARG A 523 -3.82 -3.16 5.48
C ARG A 523 -2.79 -2.44 4.62
N SER A 524 -1.56 -2.26 5.11
CA SER A 524 -0.49 -1.66 4.32
C SER A 524 0.22 -2.71 3.46
N LEU A 525 0.93 -2.25 2.42
CA LEU A 525 1.84 -3.09 1.63
C LEU A 525 2.89 -3.76 2.53
N SER A 526 3.42 -3.04 3.50
CA SER A 526 4.45 -3.55 4.42
C SER A 526 3.92 -4.65 5.33
N ALA A 527 2.75 -4.43 5.94
CA ALA A 527 2.07 -5.43 6.76
C ALA A 527 1.66 -6.65 5.92
N ASN A 528 1.22 -6.44 4.67
CA ASN A 528 0.87 -7.52 3.77
C ASN A 528 2.06 -8.45 3.51
N ILE A 529 3.23 -7.89 3.18
CA ILE A 529 4.47 -8.65 2.99
C ILE A 529 4.83 -9.41 4.27
N ALA A 530 4.76 -8.75 5.43
CA ALA A 530 5.12 -9.38 6.70
C ALA A 530 4.21 -10.56 7.08
N ILE A 531 2.91 -10.49 6.75
CA ILE A 531 1.94 -11.56 7.05
C ILE A 531 2.08 -12.72 6.08
N GLU A 532 2.08 -12.43 4.76
CA GLU A 532 1.83 -13.46 3.74
C GLU A 532 3.10 -14.05 3.14
N LEU A 533 4.24 -13.34 3.20
CA LEU A 533 5.48 -13.84 2.61
C LEU A 533 5.97 -15.17 3.21
N PRO A 534 5.86 -15.40 4.54
CA PRO A 534 6.25 -16.69 5.12
C PRO A 534 5.39 -17.88 4.64
N GLU A 535 4.17 -17.64 4.18
CA GLU A 535 3.21 -18.67 3.75
C GLU A 535 3.16 -18.85 2.22
N ALA A 536 3.76 -17.92 1.47
CA ALA A 536 3.70 -17.93 0.02
C ALA A 536 4.59 -19.01 -0.62
N ALA A 537 4.02 -19.80 -1.54
CA ALA A 537 4.75 -20.80 -2.30
C ALA A 537 5.82 -20.15 -3.21
N LEU A 538 7.06 -20.61 -3.11
CA LEU A 538 8.19 -20.08 -3.89
C LEU A 538 7.89 -20.15 -5.40
N GLY A 539 8.15 -19.04 -6.10
CA GLY A 539 7.97 -18.94 -7.55
C GLY A 539 6.55 -18.64 -8.03
N GLY A 540 5.53 -18.90 -7.21
CA GLY A 540 4.12 -18.70 -7.60
C GLY A 540 3.71 -17.23 -7.73
N THR A 541 2.55 -17.00 -8.36
CA THR A 541 2.02 -15.63 -8.60
C THR A 541 1.92 -14.82 -7.31
N HIS A 542 1.35 -15.40 -6.26
CA HIS A 542 1.18 -14.73 -4.97
C HIS A 542 2.53 -14.27 -4.38
N TYR A 543 3.53 -15.14 -4.40
CA TYR A 543 4.89 -14.83 -3.94
C TYR A 543 5.48 -13.64 -4.71
N ARG A 544 5.44 -13.67 -6.04
CA ARG A 544 5.96 -12.56 -6.87
C ARG A 544 5.20 -11.26 -6.66
N LEU A 545 3.90 -11.30 -6.36
CA LEU A 545 3.10 -10.11 -6.05
C LEU A 545 3.50 -9.46 -4.71
N LEU A 546 3.96 -10.24 -3.74
CA LEU A 546 4.55 -9.70 -2.51
C LEU A 546 5.89 -9.01 -2.79
N PHE A 547 6.71 -9.57 -3.68
CA PHE A 547 7.91 -8.92 -4.19
C PHE A 547 7.61 -7.64 -4.98
N LEU A 548 6.52 -7.62 -5.75
CA LEU A 548 6.03 -6.41 -6.42
C LEU A 548 5.62 -5.35 -5.38
N SER A 549 4.93 -5.75 -4.31
CA SER A 549 4.61 -4.85 -3.20
C SER A 549 5.87 -4.26 -2.55
N ALA A 550 6.91 -5.08 -2.36
CA ALA A 550 8.21 -4.64 -1.85
C ALA A 550 8.91 -3.68 -2.82
N LEU A 551 8.89 -3.97 -4.13
CA LEU A 551 9.43 -3.12 -5.18
C LEU A 551 8.73 -1.75 -5.21
N LEU A 552 7.39 -1.74 -5.09
CA LEU A 552 6.61 -0.50 -5.04
C LEU A 552 6.98 0.35 -3.82
N LEU A 553 7.10 -0.26 -2.63
CA LEU A 553 7.54 0.43 -1.42
C LEU A 553 8.98 0.96 -1.55
N PHE A 554 9.88 0.15 -2.11
CA PHE A 554 11.26 0.55 -2.37
C PHE A 554 11.33 1.76 -3.30
N VAL A 555 10.68 1.69 -4.47
CA VAL A 555 10.64 2.77 -5.45
C VAL A 555 10.02 4.03 -4.85
N PHE A 556 8.92 3.91 -4.11
CA PHE A 556 8.28 5.04 -3.44
C PHE A 556 9.23 5.70 -2.43
N THR A 557 9.82 4.91 -1.54
CA THR A 557 10.70 5.39 -0.47
C THR A 557 11.96 6.03 -1.05
N PHE A 558 12.55 5.39 -2.06
CA PHE A 558 13.68 5.93 -2.80
C PHE A 558 13.33 7.25 -3.48
N SER A 559 12.15 7.35 -4.09
CA SER A 559 11.67 8.57 -4.76
C SER A 559 11.46 9.72 -3.78
N VAL A 560 10.80 9.47 -2.64
CA VAL A 560 10.58 10.49 -1.60
C VAL A 560 11.90 10.97 -1.00
N ASN A 561 12.81 10.05 -0.67
CA ASN A 561 14.13 10.42 -0.12
C ASN A 561 14.98 11.19 -1.13
N THR A 562 14.98 10.76 -2.39
CA THR A 562 15.70 11.47 -3.47
C THR A 562 15.12 12.86 -3.68
N LEU A 563 13.79 12.98 -3.72
CA LEU A 563 13.11 14.27 -3.85
C LEU A 563 13.45 15.20 -2.68
N ALA A 564 13.47 14.69 -1.45
CA ALA A 564 13.84 15.46 -0.27
C ALA A 564 15.23 16.09 -0.41
N GLU A 565 16.23 15.32 -0.85
CA GLU A 565 17.59 15.80 -1.01
C GLU A 565 17.73 16.79 -2.20
N VAL A 566 17.03 16.52 -3.31
CA VAL A 566 17.00 17.44 -4.46
C VAL A 566 16.40 18.79 -4.07
N VAL A 567 15.28 18.78 -3.34
CA VAL A 567 14.62 20.00 -2.85
C VAL A 567 15.52 20.77 -1.90
N ARG A 568 16.14 20.07 -0.93
CA ARG A 568 17.12 20.65 0.01
C ARG A 568 18.26 21.36 -0.72
N GLY A 569 18.85 20.69 -1.73
CA GLY A 569 19.95 21.22 -2.52
C GLY A 569 19.57 22.46 -3.34
N ARG A 570 18.41 22.43 -4.01
CA ARG A 570 17.91 23.56 -4.82
C ARG A 570 17.65 24.80 -3.97
N LEU A 571 16.97 24.62 -2.84
CA LEU A 571 16.64 25.72 -1.94
C LEU A 571 17.88 26.32 -1.27
N ARG A 572 18.84 25.50 -0.82
CA ARG A 572 20.11 26.00 -0.24
C ARG A 572 20.87 26.90 -1.23
N ARG A 573 20.97 26.49 -2.50
CA ARG A 573 21.60 27.30 -3.56
C ARG A 573 20.87 28.63 -3.79
N ARG A 574 19.52 28.63 -3.74
CA ARG A 574 18.71 29.85 -3.91
C ARG A 574 18.97 30.87 -2.80
N TYR A 575 19.08 30.42 -1.55
CA TYR A 575 19.35 31.31 -0.42
C TYR A 575 20.81 31.81 -0.38
N GLN A 576 21.77 31.00 -0.81
CA GLN A 576 23.16 31.44 -0.97
C GLN A 576 23.29 32.59 -1.98
N ARG A 577 22.51 32.57 -3.08
CA ARG A 577 22.49 33.68 -4.07
C ARG A 577 21.85 34.97 -3.55
N LEU A 578 21.02 34.88 -2.51
CA LEU A 578 20.34 36.02 -1.88
C LEU A 578 21.15 36.64 -0.72
N GLY A 579 22.41 36.24 -0.53
CA GLY A 579 23.31 36.84 0.47
C GLY A 579 23.33 36.15 1.84
N GLY A 580 22.87 34.90 1.96
CA GLY A 580 23.00 34.13 3.20
C GLY A 580 24.47 33.82 3.55
N PRO A 581 24.88 33.83 4.84
CA PRO A 581 26.25 33.50 5.24
C PRO A 581 26.64 32.07 4.82
N THR A 582 27.92 31.89 4.51
CA THR A 582 28.57 30.65 4.07
C THR A 582 28.37 29.46 5.01
#